data_AF-A0A642UHD3-F1
#
_entry.id   AF-A0A642UHD3-F1
#
_cell.length_a   1.000
_cell.length_b   1.000
_cell.length_c   1.000
_cell.angle_alpha   90.00
_cell.angle_beta   90.00
_cell.angle_gamma   90.00
#
_symmetry.space_group_name_H-M   'P 1'
#
loop_
_entity.id
_entity.type
_entity.pdbx_description
1 polymer ?
#
loop_
_entity_poly.entity_id
_entity_poly.type
_entity_poly.pdbx_seq_one_letter_code
_entity_poly.pdbx_strand_id
1 'polypeptide(L)'
;MNVQQATKTLWSCARLVVLDSSFNPPTRAHGAMMQRALQHYSRDDSSVGALFMIATKNADKGGVGNLEHRIEMMKLLWKDLGLEQIPFGVATTPHAIFADKLQDILDTFRGNEVVFIVGFDTLTRLLDKKYYRTPLDAALDPLMRRARLYVITRGDSVEEVDSQKQLLDRLKTGRIEGAPAWWSERIEIQDVEDAQGLSSTKARQNIGYGVTPSIHNYIRENNLYQ
;
A
#
# COMPACT_ATOMS: atom_id res chain seq x y z
N MET A 1 -1.38 -3.15 15.96
CA MET A 1 -2.19 -2.30 15.05
C MET A 1 -3.53 -1.94 15.69
N ASN A 2 -4.15 -0.81 15.34
CA ASN A 2 -5.49 -0.41 15.78
C ASN A 2 -6.47 -0.44 14.59
N VAL A 3 -7.46 -1.33 14.66
CA VAL A 3 -8.50 -1.51 13.63
C VAL A 3 -9.61 -0.48 13.82
N GLN A 4 -9.82 0.36 12.82
CA GLN A 4 -10.84 1.42 12.82
C GLN A 4 -12.16 0.93 12.22
N GLN A 5 -12.07 0.02 11.24
CA GLN A 5 -13.20 -0.68 10.64
C GLN A 5 -12.68 -1.99 10.06
N ALA A 6 -13.48 -3.05 10.17
CA ALA A 6 -13.24 -4.28 9.42
C ALA A 6 -14.56 -5.04 9.22
N THR A 7 -14.74 -5.58 8.03
CA THR A 7 -15.73 -6.64 7.80
C THR A 7 -15.33 -7.90 8.56
N LYS A 8 -16.31 -8.70 9.00
CA LYS A 8 -16.06 -9.90 9.83
C LYS A 8 -15.12 -10.91 9.15
N THR A 9 -15.22 -11.04 7.84
CA THR A 9 -14.48 -12.04 7.04
C THR A 9 -13.10 -11.57 6.59
N LEU A 10 -12.72 -10.32 6.85
CA LEU A 10 -11.43 -9.76 6.44
C LEU A 10 -10.26 -10.59 6.98
N TRP A 11 -10.33 -11.00 8.24
CA TRP A 11 -9.21 -11.64 8.93
C TRP A 11 -9.05 -13.13 8.60
N SER A 12 -9.99 -13.71 7.87
CA SER A 12 -10.00 -15.13 7.48
C SER A 12 -9.95 -15.34 5.96
N CYS A 13 -9.76 -14.28 5.17
CA CYS A 13 -9.50 -14.43 3.74
C CYS A 13 -8.15 -15.12 3.50
N ALA A 14 -7.99 -15.80 2.37
CA ALA A 14 -6.74 -16.48 2.04
C ALA A 14 -5.58 -15.48 1.88
N ARG A 15 -5.85 -14.32 1.27
CA ARG A 15 -4.84 -13.29 0.98
C ARG A 15 -5.33 -11.90 1.34
N LEU A 16 -4.55 -11.18 2.15
CA LEU A 16 -4.85 -9.81 2.56
C LEU A 16 -4.00 -8.82 1.76
N VAL A 17 -4.63 -8.01 0.92
CA VAL A 17 -3.99 -6.94 0.15
C VAL A 17 -4.00 -5.65 0.95
N VAL A 18 -2.83 -5.08 1.19
CA VAL A 18 -2.61 -3.96 2.09
C VAL A 18 -2.03 -2.79 1.31
N LEU A 19 -2.70 -1.63 1.38
CA LEU A 19 -2.16 -0.37 0.90
C LEU A 19 -1.88 0.55 2.09
N ASP A 20 -0.60 0.72 2.40
CA ASP A 20 -0.13 1.69 3.41
C ASP A 20 0.19 3.03 2.75
N SER A 21 -0.46 4.10 3.20
CA SER A 21 -0.25 5.45 2.69
C SER A 21 -0.69 6.49 3.72
N SER A 22 -0.29 7.75 3.49
CA SER A 22 -0.75 8.87 4.31
C SER A 22 -2.22 9.21 4.12
N PHE A 23 -2.82 8.82 2.97
CA PHE A 23 -4.19 9.09 2.55
C PHE A 23 -4.67 10.51 2.89
N ASN A 24 -3.91 11.53 2.48
CA ASN A 24 -4.15 12.92 2.92
C ASN A 24 -4.35 13.92 1.75
N PRO A 25 -5.43 13.85 0.97
CA PRO A 25 -6.54 12.88 1.04
C PRO A 25 -6.23 11.58 0.26
N PRO A 26 -7.04 10.50 0.45
CA PRO A 26 -7.09 9.42 -0.52
C PRO A 26 -7.47 9.95 -1.91
N THR A 27 -6.94 9.33 -2.96
CA THR A 27 -7.10 9.75 -4.35
C THR A 27 -7.49 8.57 -5.22
N ARG A 28 -7.94 8.83 -6.45
CA ARG A 28 -8.23 7.80 -7.44
C ARG A 28 -7.03 6.90 -7.75
N ALA A 29 -5.80 7.40 -7.64
CA ALA A 29 -4.61 6.56 -7.74
C ALA A 29 -4.55 5.49 -6.65
N HIS A 30 -4.89 5.83 -5.39
CA HIS A 30 -4.95 4.82 -4.33
C HIS A 30 -5.98 3.73 -4.64
N GLY A 31 -7.15 4.14 -5.16
CA GLY A 31 -8.20 3.22 -5.58
C GLY A 31 -7.77 2.32 -6.73
N ALA A 32 -7.16 2.88 -7.78
CA ALA A 32 -6.65 2.13 -8.93
C ALA A 32 -5.59 1.10 -8.51
N MET A 33 -4.65 1.48 -7.63
CA MET A 33 -3.64 0.57 -7.10
C MET A 33 -4.28 -0.63 -6.38
N MET A 34 -5.28 -0.38 -5.52
CA MET A 34 -6.01 -1.43 -4.81
C MET A 34 -6.82 -2.32 -5.75
N GLN A 35 -7.58 -1.73 -6.68
CA GLN A 35 -8.36 -2.49 -7.67
C GLN A 35 -7.49 -3.41 -8.51
N ARG A 36 -6.35 -2.93 -9.02
CA ARG A 36 -5.43 -3.73 -9.83
C ARG A 36 -4.84 -4.90 -9.04
N ALA A 37 -4.39 -4.67 -7.81
CA ALA A 37 -3.88 -5.73 -6.95
C ALA A 37 -4.96 -6.77 -6.63
N LEU A 38 -6.18 -6.34 -6.26
CA LEU A 38 -7.29 -7.25 -6.00
C LEU A 38 -7.66 -8.09 -7.22
N GLN A 39 -7.74 -7.47 -8.41
CA GLN A 39 -7.99 -8.17 -9.68
C GLN A 39 -6.88 -9.16 -10.05
N HIS A 40 -5.62 -8.86 -9.68
CA HIS A 40 -4.51 -9.75 -9.93
C HIS A 40 -4.62 -11.00 -9.04
N TYR A 41 -4.88 -10.80 -7.75
CA TYR A 41 -4.85 -11.85 -6.74
C TYR A 41 -6.17 -12.60 -6.53
N SER A 42 -7.25 -12.20 -7.20
CA SER A 42 -8.53 -12.93 -7.20
C SER A 42 -8.63 -13.99 -8.31
N ARG A 43 -7.60 -14.14 -9.16
CA ARG A 43 -7.62 -15.04 -10.32
C ARG A 43 -7.46 -16.52 -10.00
N ASP A 44 -6.97 -16.86 -8.81
CA ASP A 44 -6.69 -18.23 -8.36
C ASP A 44 -7.82 -18.81 -7.49
N ASP A 45 -9.05 -18.27 -7.61
CA ASP A 45 -10.25 -18.59 -6.81
C ASP A 45 -10.05 -18.47 -5.28
N SER A 46 -8.93 -17.88 -4.83
CA SER A 46 -8.67 -17.65 -3.42
C SER A 46 -9.41 -16.42 -2.93
N SER A 47 -9.97 -16.49 -1.72
CA SER A 47 -10.62 -15.33 -1.12
C SER A 47 -9.60 -14.23 -0.83
N VAL A 48 -9.88 -13.02 -1.32
CA VAL A 48 -9.05 -11.83 -1.09
C VAL A 48 -9.75 -10.86 -0.15
N GLY A 49 -8.97 -10.15 0.66
CA GLY A 49 -9.43 -9.03 1.46
C GLY A 49 -8.56 -7.79 1.22
N ALA A 50 -9.11 -6.61 1.50
CA ALA A 50 -8.45 -5.33 1.32
C ALA A 50 -8.29 -4.60 2.66
N LEU A 51 -7.10 -4.09 2.92
CA LEU A 51 -6.80 -3.28 4.08
C LEU A 51 -6.15 -1.97 3.64
N PHE A 52 -6.79 -0.86 3.98
CA PHE A 52 -6.11 0.43 3.93
C PHE A 52 -5.47 0.73 5.29
N MET A 53 -4.18 1.09 5.27
CA MET A 53 -3.38 1.26 6.49
C MET A 53 -2.74 2.65 6.55
N ILE A 54 -2.70 3.26 7.73
CA ILE A 54 -1.93 4.47 8.00
C ILE A 54 -0.88 4.18 9.08
N ALA A 55 0.40 4.32 8.74
CA ALA A 55 1.44 4.45 9.75
C ALA A 55 1.43 5.86 10.40
N THR A 56 1.11 5.92 11.70
CA THR A 56 0.87 7.17 12.45
C THR A 56 2.14 7.86 12.93
N LYS A 57 3.24 7.13 13.06
CA LYS A 57 4.57 7.68 13.37
C LYS A 57 5.40 7.99 12.11
N ASN A 58 4.79 8.06 10.94
CA ASN A 58 5.47 8.61 9.77
C ASN A 58 5.86 10.07 10.09
N ALA A 59 7.16 10.33 10.15
CA ALA A 59 7.80 11.45 10.84
C ALA A 59 7.39 12.88 10.37
N ASP A 60 6.60 13.04 9.31
CA ASP A 60 6.60 14.29 8.54
C ASP A 60 5.27 15.06 8.39
N LYS A 61 4.09 14.60 8.85
CA LYS A 61 2.83 15.28 8.45
C LYS A 61 1.76 15.40 9.55
N GLY A 62 1.91 16.44 10.37
CA GLY A 62 0.88 17.30 11.00
C GLY A 62 -0.46 16.72 11.48
N GLY A 63 -0.72 16.90 12.78
CA GLY A 63 -2.05 17.13 13.35
C GLY A 63 -2.89 15.89 13.71
N VAL A 64 -3.14 15.70 15.00
CA VAL A 64 -4.02 14.64 15.57
C VAL A 64 -5.45 14.73 15.01
N GLY A 65 -5.94 15.93 14.67
CA GLY A 65 -7.30 16.15 14.13
C GLY A 65 -7.53 15.70 12.68
N ASN A 66 -6.49 15.34 11.92
CA ASN A 66 -6.67 14.92 10.53
C ASN A 66 -6.85 13.41 10.36
N LEU A 67 -6.60 12.59 11.40
CA LEU A 67 -6.68 11.13 11.24
C LEU A 67 -8.11 10.65 10.98
N GLU A 68 -9.09 11.17 11.71
CA GLU A 68 -10.51 10.80 11.56
C GLU A 68 -11.03 11.12 10.15
N HIS A 69 -10.76 12.32 9.64
CA HIS A 69 -11.14 12.71 8.28
C HIS A 69 -10.51 11.79 7.22
N ARG A 70 -9.24 11.42 7.38
CA ARG A 70 -8.56 10.51 6.44
C ARG A 70 -9.20 9.13 6.45
N ILE A 71 -9.49 8.59 7.63
CA ILE A 71 -10.22 7.32 7.79
C ILE A 71 -11.58 7.40 7.10
N GLU A 72 -12.33 8.49 7.29
CA GLU A 72 -13.64 8.62 6.66
C GLU A 72 -13.56 8.72 5.13
N MET A 73 -12.64 9.52 4.62
CA MET A 73 -12.38 9.60 3.18
C MET A 73 -11.89 8.25 2.60
N MET A 74 -11.21 7.41 3.36
CA MET A 74 -10.82 6.05 2.92
C MET A 74 -12.03 5.13 2.78
N LYS A 75 -13.03 5.24 3.66
CA LYS A 75 -14.30 4.50 3.54
C LYS A 75 -15.11 4.99 2.34
N LEU A 76 -15.16 6.30 2.14
CA LEU A 76 -15.78 6.90 0.95
C LEU A 76 -15.10 6.43 -0.34
N LEU A 77 -13.76 6.38 -0.36
CA LEU A 77 -13.02 5.81 -1.48
C LEU A 77 -13.47 4.37 -1.74
N TRP A 78 -13.49 3.52 -0.71
CA TRP A 78 -13.87 2.11 -0.87
C TRP A 78 -15.27 1.94 -1.46
N LYS A 79 -16.24 2.73 -0.97
CA LYS A 79 -17.60 2.76 -1.51
C LYS A 79 -17.64 3.23 -2.96
N ASP A 80 -16.94 4.31 -3.29
CA ASP A 80 -16.88 4.84 -4.66
C ASP A 80 -16.22 3.88 -5.65
N LEU A 81 -15.41 2.92 -5.19
CA LEU A 81 -14.82 1.87 -6.02
C LEU A 81 -15.80 0.73 -6.37
N GLY A 82 -16.94 0.63 -5.69
CA GLY A 82 -17.93 -0.44 -5.93
C GLY A 82 -17.41 -1.84 -5.60
N LEU A 83 -16.60 -1.97 -4.55
CA LEU A 83 -15.93 -3.22 -4.14
C LEU A 83 -16.51 -3.82 -2.85
N GLU A 84 -17.72 -3.45 -2.45
CA GLU A 84 -18.31 -3.83 -1.15
C GLU A 84 -18.48 -5.35 -0.96
N GLN A 85 -18.45 -6.14 -2.03
CA GLN A 85 -18.43 -7.60 -1.99
C GLN A 85 -17.09 -8.19 -1.50
N ILE A 86 -16.01 -7.41 -1.55
CA ILE A 86 -14.69 -7.82 -1.06
C ILE A 86 -14.57 -7.44 0.42
N PRO A 87 -14.14 -8.35 1.31
CA PRO A 87 -13.85 -8.03 2.69
C PRO A 87 -12.88 -6.85 2.80
N PHE A 88 -13.27 -5.82 3.56
CA PHE A 88 -12.51 -4.57 3.68
C PHE A 88 -12.24 -4.19 5.14
N GLY A 89 -11.14 -3.46 5.37
CA GLY A 89 -10.86 -2.77 6.61
C GLY A 89 -10.00 -1.53 6.47
N VAL A 90 -10.01 -0.73 7.53
CA VAL A 90 -9.15 0.44 7.74
C VAL A 90 -8.45 0.26 9.08
N ALA A 91 -7.13 0.43 9.10
CA ALA A 91 -6.36 0.32 10.33
C ALA A 91 -5.20 1.33 10.41
N THR A 92 -4.72 1.53 11.63
CA THR A 92 -3.56 2.37 11.90
C THR A 92 -2.48 1.59 12.64
N THR A 93 -1.23 1.96 12.41
CA THR A 93 -0.08 1.32 13.06
C THR A 93 0.93 2.37 13.51
N PRO A 94 1.57 2.23 14.68
CA PRO A 94 2.66 3.10 15.06
C PRO A 94 3.97 2.75 14.34
N HIS A 95 4.03 1.62 13.62
CA HIS A 95 5.26 1.12 13.02
C HIS A 95 5.48 1.69 11.62
N ALA A 96 6.71 2.15 11.35
CA ALA A 96 7.09 2.68 10.05
C ALA A 96 7.69 1.60 9.12
N ILE A 97 8.32 0.57 9.70
CA ILE A 97 9.01 -0.51 8.96
C ILE A 97 8.01 -1.60 8.59
N PHE A 98 8.07 -2.10 7.35
CA PHE A 98 7.12 -3.10 6.84
C PHE A 98 7.14 -4.43 7.61
N ALA A 99 8.29 -4.88 8.09
CA ALA A 99 8.39 -6.10 8.91
C ALA A 99 7.54 -5.98 10.20
N ASP A 100 7.63 -4.84 10.89
CA ASP A 100 6.85 -4.57 12.10
C ASP A 100 5.35 -4.41 11.78
N LYS A 101 5.01 -3.76 10.66
CA LYS A 101 3.61 -3.68 10.16
C LYS A 101 3.03 -5.05 9.85
N LEU A 102 3.85 -5.95 9.29
CA LEU A 102 3.43 -7.31 9.03
C LEU A 102 3.13 -8.03 10.35
N GLN A 103 3.99 -7.90 11.36
CA GLN A 103 3.73 -8.51 12.67
C GLN A 103 2.41 -8.02 13.26
N ASP A 104 2.18 -6.72 13.24
CA ASP A 104 0.92 -6.08 13.63
C ASP A 104 -0.32 -6.68 12.93
N ILE A 105 -0.19 -7.04 11.65
CA ILE A 105 -1.25 -7.67 10.86
C ILE A 105 -1.41 -9.13 11.27
N LEU A 106 -0.31 -9.89 11.38
CA LEU A 106 -0.31 -11.32 11.69
C LEU A 106 -0.87 -11.62 13.09
N ASP A 107 -0.81 -10.67 14.03
CA ASP A 107 -1.46 -10.79 15.33
C ASP A 107 -2.99 -11.00 15.20
N THR A 108 -3.61 -10.49 14.13
CA THR A 108 -5.07 -10.57 13.89
C THR A 108 -5.43 -11.43 12.68
N PHE A 109 -4.67 -11.35 11.59
CA PHE A 109 -4.91 -12.07 10.35
C PHE A 109 -4.62 -13.57 10.50
N ARG A 110 -5.49 -14.41 9.95
CA ARG A 110 -5.42 -15.88 10.02
C ARG A 110 -5.28 -16.53 8.65
N GLY A 111 -5.20 -15.73 7.59
CA GLY A 111 -4.98 -16.22 6.24
C GLY A 111 -3.52 -16.61 5.97
N ASN A 112 -3.28 -16.96 4.72
CA ASN A 112 -2.03 -17.58 4.30
C ASN A 112 -0.95 -16.54 3.98
N GLU A 113 -1.33 -15.46 3.31
CA GLU A 113 -0.39 -14.53 2.69
C GLU A 113 -0.86 -13.07 2.82
N VAL A 114 0.09 -12.17 3.09
CA VAL A 114 -0.14 -10.72 3.07
C VAL A 114 0.52 -10.14 1.82
N VAL A 115 -0.13 -9.22 1.14
CA VAL A 115 0.44 -8.52 0.00
C VAL A 115 0.51 -7.04 0.32
N PHE A 116 1.71 -6.45 0.33
CA PHE A 116 1.86 -5.01 0.42
C PHE A 116 1.92 -4.41 -0.97
N ILE A 117 1.00 -3.50 -1.26
CA ILE A 117 1.11 -2.62 -2.41
C ILE A 117 2.13 -1.53 -2.08
N VAL A 118 3.16 -1.39 -2.90
CA VAL A 118 4.20 -0.37 -2.73
C VAL A 118 4.55 0.30 -4.05
N GLY A 119 4.94 1.57 -4.01
CA GLY A 119 5.57 2.22 -5.17
C GLY A 119 7.03 1.81 -5.31
N PHE A 120 7.59 1.96 -6.51
CA PHE A 120 8.99 1.61 -6.77
C PHE A 120 10.00 2.33 -5.85
N ASP A 121 9.81 3.62 -5.57
CA ASP A 121 10.66 4.36 -4.61
C ASP A 121 10.64 3.75 -3.20
N THR A 122 9.53 3.13 -2.83
CA THR A 122 9.41 2.44 -1.54
C THR A 122 10.13 1.10 -1.58
N LEU A 123 10.05 0.35 -2.68
CA LEU A 123 10.85 -0.85 -2.89
C LEU A 123 12.35 -0.54 -2.81
N THR A 124 12.81 0.50 -3.51
CA THR A 124 14.24 0.90 -3.49
C THR A 124 14.71 1.23 -2.07
N ARG A 125 13.90 1.96 -1.30
CA ARG A 125 14.21 2.23 0.12
C ARG A 125 14.17 0.98 0.97
N LEU A 126 13.22 0.07 0.72
CA LEU A 126 13.12 -1.20 1.44
C LEU A 126 14.34 -2.08 1.21
N LEU A 127 14.93 -2.09 0.00
CA LEU A 127 16.15 -2.86 -0.29
C LEU A 127 17.45 -2.11 0.03
N ASP A 128 17.39 -0.91 0.60
CA ASP A 128 18.57 -0.12 0.96
C ASP A 128 18.99 -0.37 2.41
N LYS A 129 20.17 -0.96 2.58
CA LYS A 129 20.74 -1.32 3.88
C LYS A 129 20.83 -0.15 4.88
N LYS A 130 20.88 1.10 4.42
CA LYS A 130 20.98 2.28 5.31
C LYS A 130 19.77 2.46 6.23
N TYR A 131 18.62 1.85 5.91
CA TYR A 131 17.42 1.91 6.74
C TYR A 131 17.39 0.86 7.86
N TYR A 132 18.39 -0.02 7.93
CA TYR A 132 18.44 -1.13 8.88
C TYR A 132 19.67 -1.05 9.76
N ARG A 133 19.48 -1.37 11.05
CA ARG A 133 20.59 -1.51 12.01
C ARG A 133 21.21 -2.90 11.98
N THR A 134 20.47 -3.87 11.47
CA THR A 134 20.89 -5.26 11.26
C THR A 134 21.16 -5.50 9.77
N PRO A 135 21.86 -6.59 9.40
CA PRO A 135 21.93 -7.03 8.01
C PRO A 135 20.54 -7.07 7.34
N LEU A 136 20.52 -6.70 6.06
CA LEU A 136 19.29 -6.50 5.29
C LEU A 136 18.44 -7.79 5.25
N ASP A 137 19.10 -8.93 5.04
CA ASP A 137 18.49 -10.26 5.06
C ASP A 137 17.84 -10.55 6.40
N ALA A 138 18.54 -10.36 7.52
CA ALA A 138 17.97 -10.55 8.85
C ALA A 138 16.77 -9.63 9.12
N ALA A 139 16.80 -8.39 8.61
CA ALA A 139 15.73 -7.42 8.81
C ALA A 139 14.45 -7.73 8.00
N LEU A 140 14.60 -8.31 6.81
CA LEU A 140 13.49 -8.49 5.86
C LEU A 140 13.11 -9.94 5.59
N ASP A 141 13.91 -10.93 6.01
CA ASP A 141 13.58 -12.35 5.85
C ASP A 141 12.20 -12.68 6.47
N PRO A 142 11.82 -12.18 7.67
CA PRO A 142 10.47 -12.40 8.19
C PRO A 142 9.37 -11.84 7.29
N LEU A 143 9.59 -10.65 6.70
CA LEU A 143 8.67 -10.03 5.75
C LEU A 143 8.54 -10.91 4.49
N MET A 144 9.66 -11.27 3.86
CA MET A 144 9.66 -11.98 2.59
C MET A 144 9.14 -13.42 2.69
N ARG A 145 9.19 -14.06 3.86
CA ARG A 145 8.61 -15.40 4.07
C ARG A 145 7.08 -15.40 4.12
N ARG A 146 6.48 -14.30 4.55
CA ARG A 146 5.05 -14.22 4.90
C ARG A 146 4.28 -13.21 4.06
N ALA A 147 4.98 -12.35 3.33
CA ALA A 147 4.39 -11.34 2.48
C ALA A 147 4.96 -11.32 1.06
N ARG A 148 4.15 -10.78 0.14
CA ARG A 148 4.55 -10.35 -1.19
C ARG A 148 4.57 -8.83 -1.27
N LEU A 149 5.41 -8.29 -2.15
CA LEU A 149 5.40 -6.90 -2.56
C LEU A 149 4.80 -6.81 -3.96
N TYR A 150 3.62 -6.19 -4.05
CA TYR A 150 3.00 -5.82 -5.32
C TYR A 150 3.43 -4.41 -5.67
N VAL A 151 4.44 -4.31 -6.52
CA VAL A 151 5.17 -3.08 -6.81
C VAL A 151 4.56 -2.42 -8.02
N ILE A 152 4.05 -1.22 -7.83
CA ILE A 152 3.46 -0.42 -8.90
C ILE A 152 4.52 0.55 -9.39
N THR A 153 4.88 0.43 -10.68
CA THR A 153 5.83 1.33 -11.31
C THR A 153 5.19 2.68 -11.61
N ARG A 154 6.04 3.69 -11.62
CA ARG A 154 5.71 5.03 -12.12
C ARG A 154 6.81 5.38 -13.09
N GLY A 155 6.47 5.46 -14.38
CA GLY A 155 7.37 6.00 -15.38
C GLY A 155 6.57 6.89 -16.29
N ASP A 156 7.11 8.07 -16.58
CA ASP A 156 6.58 8.94 -17.64
C ASP A 156 7.17 8.52 -19.01
N SER A 157 8.14 7.59 -19.01
CA SER A 157 8.71 6.96 -20.20
C SER A 157 8.94 5.45 -20.05
N VAL A 158 9.10 4.76 -21.19
CA VAL A 158 9.40 3.32 -21.25
C VAL A 158 10.75 3.01 -20.61
N GLU A 159 11.74 3.87 -20.79
CA GLU A 159 13.09 3.71 -20.24
C GLU A 159 13.09 3.76 -18.70
N GLU A 160 12.26 4.62 -18.11
CA GLU A 160 12.09 4.66 -16.64
C GLU A 160 11.50 3.36 -16.12
N VAL A 161 10.45 2.84 -16.76
CA VAL A 161 9.83 1.56 -16.39
C VAL A 161 10.82 0.40 -16.57
N ASP A 162 11.61 0.39 -17.64
CA ASP A 162 12.60 -0.66 -17.89
C ASP A 162 13.74 -0.63 -16.86
N SER A 163 14.19 0.57 -16.45
CA SER A 163 15.16 0.69 -15.35
C SER A 163 14.64 0.11 -14.03
N GLN A 164 13.32 0.20 -13.78
CA GLN A 164 12.68 -0.37 -12.60
C GLN A 164 12.64 -1.90 -12.66
N LYS A 165 12.35 -2.47 -13.84
CA LYS A 165 12.39 -3.93 -14.07
C LYS A 165 13.79 -4.52 -13.89
N GLN A 166 14.85 -3.78 -14.26
CA GLN A 166 16.23 -4.23 -14.07
C GLN A 166 16.59 -4.48 -12.59
N LEU A 167 15.92 -3.84 -11.62
CA LEU A 167 16.11 -4.12 -10.20
C LEU A 167 15.73 -5.57 -9.86
N LEU A 168 14.62 -6.07 -10.42
CA LEU A 168 14.23 -7.47 -10.22
C LEU A 168 15.23 -8.43 -10.83
N ASP A 169 15.77 -8.13 -12.01
CA ASP A 169 16.78 -8.99 -12.64
C ASP A 169 18.07 -9.03 -11.83
N ARG A 170 18.47 -7.90 -11.25
CA ARG A 170 19.59 -7.85 -10.30
C ARG A 170 19.31 -8.65 -9.04
N LEU A 171 18.09 -8.60 -8.50
CA LEU A 171 17.70 -9.41 -7.35
C LEU A 171 17.76 -10.90 -7.68
N LYS A 172 17.13 -11.32 -8.79
CA LYS A 172 17.14 -12.71 -9.29
C LYS A 172 18.55 -13.26 -9.48
N THR A 173 19.48 -12.42 -9.91
CA THR A 173 20.89 -12.79 -10.15
C THR A 173 21.80 -12.60 -8.94
N GLY A 174 21.26 -12.26 -7.76
CA GLY A 174 22.04 -12.08 -6.53
C GLY A 174 22.96 -10.86 -6.54
N ARG A 175 22.68 -9.87 -7.38
CA ARG A 175 23.48 -8.62 -7.54
C ARG A 175 23.01 -7.48 -6.65
N ILE A 176 22.19 -7.77 -5.65
CA ILE A 176 21.79 -6.83 -4.60
C ILE A 176 22.41 -7.33 -3.29
N GLU A 177 23.39 -6.58 -2.78
CA GLU A 177 24.11 -6.90 -1.55
C GLU A 177 23.14 -7.06 -0.37
N GLY A 178 23.23 -8.18 0.35
CA GLY A 178 22.37 -8.45 1.51
C GLY A 178 20.93 -8.86 1.18
N ALA A 179 20.57 -9.00 -0.09
CA ALA A 179 19.24 -9.47 -0.51
C ALA A 179 19.35 -10.85 -1.23
N PRO A 180 18.86 -11.93 -0.60
CA PRO A 180 18.78 -13.25 -1.21
C PRO A 180 18.02 -13.28 -2.54
N ALA A 181 18.50 -14.05 -3.51
CA ALA A 181 17.90 -14.11 -4.84
C ALA A 181 16.44 -14.60 -4.85
N TRP A 182 16.08 -15.49 -3.92
CA TRP A 182 14.72 -16.03 -3.79
C TRP A 182 13.67 -14.96 -3.44
N TRP A 183 14.08 -13.80 -2.89
CA TRP A 183 13.17 -12.67 -2.66
C TRP A 183 12.52 -12.19 -3.96
N SER A 184 13.13 -12.43 -5.11
CA SER A 184 12.53 -12.10 -6.41
C SER A 184 11.20 -12.85 -6.66
N GLU A 185 10.96 -14.00 -6.03
CA GLU A 185 9.70 -14.74 -6.11
C GLU A 185 8.57 -14.10 -5.29
N ARG A 186 8.94 -13.15 -4.41
CA ARG A 186 8.05 -12.42 -3.50
C ARG A 186 7.79 -10.99 -3.94
N ILE A 187 8.42 -10.54 -5.03
CA ILE A 187 8.31 -9.17 -5.52
C ILE A 187 7.81 -9.20 -6.95
N GLU A 188 6.64 -8.62 -7.17
CA GLU A 188 5.98 -8.58 -8.48
C GLU A 188 5.87 -7.13 -8.93
N ILE A 189 6.49 -6.79 -10.06
CA ILE A 189 6.42 -5.47 -10.66
C ILE A 189 5.27 -5.44 -11.67
N GLN A 190 4.40 -4.45 -11.54
CA GLN A 190 3.23 -4.24 -12.40
C GLN A 190 3.20 -2.81 -12.91
N ASP A 191 2.89 -2.67 -14.19
CA ASP A 191 2.71 -1.38 -14.85
C ASP A 191 1.26 -0.92 -14.72
N VAL A 192 1.06 0.33 -14.29
CA VAL A 192 -0.28 0.90 -14.07
C VAL A 192 -0.33 2.31 -14.64
N GLU A 193 -0.78 2.41 -15.88
CA GLU A 193 -1.01 3.68 -16.59
C GLU A 193 -2.07 4.56 -15.88
N ASP A 194 -3.10 3.95 -15.30
CA ASP A 194 -4.27 4.63 -14.70
C ASP A 194 -3.97 5.54 -13.50
N ALA A 195 -2.75 5.48 -12.94
CA ALA A 195 -2.35 6.22 -11.74
C ALA A 195 -1.37 7.37 -12.01
N GLN A 196 -1.06 7.67 -13.29
CA GLN A 196 -0.12 8.72 -13.66
C GLN A 196 -0.63 10.12 -13.25
N GLY A 197 0.29 10.96 -12.78
CA GLY A 197 0.03 12.38 -12.48
C GLY A 197 -0.77 12.69 -11.21
N LEU A 198 -1.45 11.72 -10.59
CA LEU A 198 -2.25 11.93 -9.38
C LEU A 198 -1.42 11.79 -8.09
N SER A 199 -1.52 12.78 -7.20
CA SER A 199 -0.92 12.73 -5.87
C SER A 199 -1.78 13.47 -4.85
N SER A 200 -1.72 13.05 -3.59
CA SER A 200 -2.40 13.77 -2.51
C SER A 200 -1.90 15.21 -2.37
N THR A 201 -0.65 15.50 -2.73
CA THR A 201 -0.13 16.88 -2.73
C THR A 201 -0.86 17.75 -3.76
N LYS A 202 -1.04 17.27 -4.99
CA LYS A 202 -1.82 17.98 -6.01
C LYS A 202 -3.28 18.13 -5.59
N ALA A 203 -3.87 17.11 -4.96
CA ALA A 203 -5.24 17.16 -4.46
C ALA A 203 -5.46 18.19 -3.34
N ARG A 204 -4.43 18.51 -2.55
CA ARG A 204 -4.47 19.60 -1.56
C ARG A 204 -4.28 20.98 -2.19
N GLN A 205 -3.42 21.09 -3.21
CA GLN A 205 -3.14 22.35 -3.91
C GLN A 205 -4.30 22.78 -4.83
N ASN A 206 -4.98 21.81 -5.43
CA ASN A 206 -6.16 22.00 -6.26
C ASN A 206 -7.28 21.15 -5.65
N ILE A 207 -8.10 21.79 -4.79
CA ILE A 207 -9.04 21.11 -3.90
C ILE A 207 -9.91 20.13 -4.69
N GLY A 208 -9.70 18.85 -4.39
CA GLY A 208 -10.45 17.73 -4.95
C GLY A 208 -10.07 17.35 -6.39
N TYR A 209 -8.97 17.87 -6.91
CA TYR A 209 -8.30 17.28 -8.07
C TYR A 209 -7.85 15.85 -7.76
N GLY A 210 -8.26 14.90 -8.59
CA GLY A 210 -7.81 13.51 -8.49
C GLY A 210 -8.43 12.70 -7.35
N VAL A 211 -9.41 13.22 -6.62
CA VAL A 211 -10.22 12.45 -5.65
C VAL A 211 -11.54 12.03 -6.30
N THR A 212 -12.28 11.13 -5.64
CA THR A 212 -13.61 10.70 -6.11
C THR A 212 -14.68 11.74 -5.74
N PRO A 213 -15.87 11.73 -6.38
CA PRO A 213 -16.93 12.69 -6.09
C PRO A 213 -17.32 12.75 -4.60
N SER A 214 -17.43 11.60 -3.92
CA SER A 214 -17.82 11.58 -2.50
C SER A 214 -16.75 12.19 -1.62
N ILE A 215 -15.46 11.96 -1.92
CA ILE A 215 -14.35 12.58 -1.19
C ILE A 215 -14.29 14.09 -1.47
N HIS A 216 -14.50 14.52 -2.72
CA HIS A 216 -14.54 15.94 -3.06
C HIS A 216 -15.63 16.67 -2.26
N ASN A 217 -16.83 16.10 -2.18
CA ASN A 217 -17.92 16.67 -1.39
C ASN A 217 -17.58 16.71 0.10
N TYR A 218 -17.05 15.61 0.65
CA TYR A 218 -16.63 15.54 2.05
C TYR A 218 -15.59 16.61 2.41
N ILE A 219 -14.59 16.84 1.54
CA ILE A 219 -13.58 17.89 1.71
C ILE A 219 -14.23 19.27 1.80
N ARG A 220 -15.21 19.56 0.93
CA ARG A 220 -15.93 20.85 0.92
C ARG A 220 -16.79 21.05 2.16
N GLU A 221 -17.56 20.04 2.55
CA GLU A 221 -18.46 20.10 3.71
C GLU A 221 -17.71 20.29 5.02
N ASN A 222 -16.51 19.71 5.14
CA ASN A 222 -15.68 19.78 6.34
C ASN A 222 -14.59 20.87 6.28
N ASN A 223 -14.61 21.73 5.25
CA ASN A 223 -13.63 22.81 5.05
C ASN A 223 -12.17 22.35 5.14
N LEU A 224 -11.85 21.19 4.57
CA LEU A 224 -10.49 20.62 4.62
C LEU A 224 -9.59 21.24 3.54
N TYR A 225 -8.30 21.37 3.87
CA TYR A 225 -7.25 21.83 2.95
C TYR A 225 -7.42 23.27 2.43
N GLN A 226 -8.08 24.13 3.21
CA GLN A 226 -8.12 25.58 2.99
C GLN A 226 -6.86 26.26 3.52
#